data_AF-A0A1A7YQ13-F1
#
_entry.id   AF-A0A1A7YQ13-F1
#
_cell.length_a   1.000
_cell.length_b   1.000
_cell.length_c   1.000
_cell.angle_alpha   90.00
_cell.angle_beta   90.00
_cell.angle_gamma   90.00
#
_symmetry.space_group_name_H-M   'P 1'
#
loop_
_entity.id
_entity.type
_entity.pdbx_description
1 polymer ?
#
loop_
_entity_poly.entity_id
_entity_poly.type
_entity_poly.pdbx_seq_one_letter_code
_entity_poly.pdbx_strand_id
1 'polypeptide(L)'
;NGPQRPRQPAEVVPELGLCLGAVSLWQQCVKNCSLFCVSADLFMKTLSAVHSSRLSDRGDTVFLCLAERVLGQKLPRQGTRNKLVVTLFQLWTYLDSNNIRDIETHITELAPEGWLVQNLSSWDQDLILNALRHPADSSWKREGLHALAKLLKDPRGKVLSSVSSALKVLAAQPRWREQALVSCMEMLEDEDVDTRVCGCKALACLKAKESIDQLVYVCQTDKEEVRDAAKQTLLELGEEGKMAHRHVEISQDSLPRLFAPGSMASTAF
;
A
#
# COMPACT_ATOMS: atom_id res chain seq x y z
N ASN A 1 -25.87 26.94 -33.75
CA ASN A 1 -25.02 26.90 -32.55
C ASN A 1 -25.88 27.01 -31.31
N GLY A 2 -26.48 25.91 -30.85
CA GLY A 2 -27.13 25.88 -29.53
C GLY A 2 -26.07 25.94 -28.43
N PRO A 3 -26.37 26.51 -27.26
CA PRO A 3 -25.41 26.50 -26.15
C PRO A 3 -25.13 25.04 -25.81
N GLN A 4 -23.87 24.62 -25.90
CA GLN A 4 -23.49 23.29 -25.45
C GLN A 4 -23.86 23.20 -23.96
N ARG A 5 -24.92 22.44 -23.66
CA ARG A 5 -25.28 22.09 -22.29
C ARG A 5 -24.02 21.50 -21.66
N PRO A 6 -23.58 21.97 -20.47
CA PRO A 6 -22.43 21.35 -19.82
C PRO A 6 -22.76 19.88 -19.61
N ARG A 7 -22.05 18.99 -20.32
CA ARG A 7 -22.31 17.55 -20.22
C ARG A 7 -22.11 17.14 -18.76
N GLN A 8 -23.05 16.41 -18.18
CA GLN A 8 -22.90 15.96 -16.80
C GLN A 8 -21.96 14.75 -16.73
N PRO A 9 -21.28 14.51 -15.60
CA PRO A 9 -20.40 13.34 -15.46
C PRO A 9 -21.14 12.02 -15.69
N ALA A 10 -22.41 11.95 -15.27
CA ALA A 10 -23.29 10.81 -15.49
C ALA A 10 -23.70 10.61 -16.97
N GLU A 11 -23.50 11.59 -17.86
CA GLU A 11 -23.68 11.40 -19.30
C GLU A 11 -22.47 10.68 -19.93
N VAL A 12 -21.30 10.73 -19.28
CA VAL A 12 -20.06 10.09 -19.74
C VAL A 12 -19.88 8.72 -19.09
N VAL A 13 -20.14 8.63 -17.78
CA VAL A 13 -20.10 7.39 -17.00
C VAL A 13 -21.41 7.30 -16.20
N PRO A 14 -22.49 6.73 -16.79
CA PRO A 14 -23.80 6.60 -16.14
C PRO A 14 -23.74 5.89 -14.78
N GLU A 15 -22.85 4.91 -14.66
CA GLU A 15 -22.63 4.10 -13.47
C GLU A 15 -22.11 4.93 -12.29
N LEU A 16 -21.49 6.09 -12.53
CA LEU A 16 -21.10 7.01 -11.46
C LEU A 16 -22.32 7.50 -10.67
N GLY A 17 -23.50 7.56 -11.29
CA GLY A 17 -24.76 7.90 -10.63
C GLY A 17 -25.22 6.87 -9.60
N LEU A 18 -24.66 5.66 -9.61
CA LEU A 18 -24.95 4.62 -8.62
C LEU A 18 -24.25 4.86 -7.29
N CYS A 19 -23.19 5.68 -7.27
CA CYS A 19 -22.50 6.08 -6.05
C CYS A 19 -23.02 7.44 -5.56
N LEU A 20 -23.62 7.44 -4.37
CA LEU A 20 -24.11 8.65 -3.73
C LEU A 20 -22.96 9.65 -3.54
N GLY A 21 -23.22 10.91 -3.91
CA GLY A 21 -22.28 12.02 -3.78
C GLY A 21 -21.19 12.11 -4.86
N ALA A 22 -20.91 11.03 -5.61
CA ALA A 22 -19.78 10.98 -6.55
C ALA A 22 -19.94 11.95 -7.74
N VAL A 23 -21.14 12.02 -8.34
CA VAL A 23 -21.43 12.95 -9.45
C VAL A 23 -21.30 14.41 -8.98
N SER A 24 -21.85 14.74 -7.80
CA SER A 24 -21.78 16.08 -7.22
C SER A 24 -20.33 16.49 -6.93
N LEU A 25 -19.54 15.59 -6.32
CA LEU A 25 -18.12 15.83 -6.08
C LEU A 25 -17.39 16.14 -7.38
N TRP A 26 -17.57 15.32 -8.42
CA TRP A 26 -16.87 15.52 -9.69
C TRP A 26 -17.29 16.80 -10.41
N GLN A 27 -18.58 17.14 -10.42
CA GLN A 27 -19.07 18.41 -10.94
C GLN A 27 -18.41 19.61 -10.25
N GLN A 28 -18.20 19.52 -8.93
CA GLN A 28 -17.52 20.57 -8.18
C GLN A 28 -16.02 20.64 -8.46
N CYS A 29 -15.37 19.53 -8.83
CA CYS A 29 -13.99 19.52 -9.30
C CYS A 29 -13.86 20.19 -10.67
N VAL A 30 -14.81 19.92 -11.56
CA VAL A 30 -14.73 20.31 -12.97
C VAL A 30 -15.15 21.75 -13.24
N LYS A 31 -15.83 22.47 -12.33
CA LYS A 31 -16.48 23.80 -12.56
C LYS A 31 -16.01 24.63 -13.79
N ASN A 32 -14.71 24.89 -13.99
CA ASN A 32 -14.15 25.61 -15.15
C ASN A 32 -13.07 24.85 -15.95
N CYS A 33 -12.99 23.53 -15.80
CA CYS A 33 -11.98 22.63 -16.34
C CYS A 33 -12.59 21.59 -17.29
N SER A 34 -11.74 20.70 -17.82
CA SER A 34 -12.18 19.56 -18.62
C SER A 34 -13.08 18.62 -17.82
N LEU A 35 -14.19 18.17 -18.40
CA LEU A 35 -15.10 17.18 -17.82
C LEU A 35 -14.43 15.84 -17.48
N PHE A 36 -13.37 15.52 -18.18
CA PHE A 36 -12.72 14.22 -18.09
C PHE A 36 -11.61 14.18 -17.05
N CYS A 37 -11.07 15.34 -16.66
CA CYS A 37 -9.87 15.38 -15.85
C CYS A 37 -9.65 16.70 -15.11
N VAL A 38 -9.07 16.60 -13.91
CA VAL A 38 -8.68 17.72 -13.05
C VAL A 38 -7.28 17.47 -12.48
N SER A 39 -6.56 18.53 -12.10
CA SER A 39 -5.30 18.35 -11.37
C SER A 39 -5.56 17.70 -10.00
N ALA A 40 -4.61 16.89 -9.50
CA ALA A 40 -4.72 16.26 -8.19
C ALA A 40 -4.87 17.29 -7.05
N ASP A 41 -4.24 18.46 -7.15
CA ASP A 41 -4.38 19.56 -6.19
C ASP A 41 -5.81 20.13 -6.16
N LEU A 42 -6.43 20.32 -7.32
CA LEU A 42 -7.83 20.75 -7.40
C LEU A 42 -8.78 19.70 -6.82
N PHE A 43 -8.58 18.42 -7.15
CA PHE A 43 -9.37 17.32 -6.59
C PHE A 43 -9.31 17.31 -5.05
N MET A 44 -8.11 17.45 -4.49
CA MET A 44 -7.85 17.58 -3.06
C MET A 44 -8.55 18.79 -2.44
N LYS A 45 -8.40 19.97 -3.04
CA LYS A 45 -9.06 21.20 -2.57
C LYS A 45 -10.58 21.08 -2.57
N THR A 46 -11.15 20.43 -3.59
CA THR A 46 -12.59 20.17 -3.64
C THR A 46 -13.01 19.21 -2.55
N LEU A 47 -12.26 18.12 -2.31
CA LEU A 47 -12.53 17.21 -1.19
C LEU A 47 -12.53 17.95 0.16
N SER A 48 -11.52 18.80 0.40
CA SER A 48 -11.47 19.62 1.61
C SER A 48 -12.65 20.60 1.68
N ALA A 49 -13.02 21.26 0.58
CA ALA A 49 -14.14 22.20 0.58
C ALA A 49 -15.49 21.51 0.87
N VAL A 50 -15.69 20.29 0.36
CA VAL A 50 -16.97 19.57 0.47
C VAL A 50 -17.08 18.80 1.79
N HIS A 51 -15.99 18.23 2.29
CA HIS A 51 -16.03 17.26 3.39
C HIS A 51 -15.28 17.68 4.66
N SER A 52 -14.62 18.86 4.68
CA SER A 52 -13.86 19.35 5.86
C SER A 52 -14.69 19.42 7.14
N SER A 53 -15.97 19.75 7.07
CA SER A 53 -16.83 19.88 8.26
C SER A 53 -17.07 18.57 9.01
N ARG A 54 -16.83 17.42 8.36
CA ARG A 54 -17.07 16.09 8.92
C ARG A 54 -15.81 15.42 9.45
N LEU A 55 -14.64 15.90 9.06
CA LEU A 55 -13.37 15.42 9.55
C LEU A 55 -12.82 16.43 10.56
N SER A 56 -12.11 15.93 11.56
CA SER A 56 -11.37 16.79 12.49
C SER A 56 -10.20 17.49 11.76
N ASP A 57 -9.28 18.11 12.49
CA ASP A 57 -8.05 18.79 12.03
C ASP A 57 -7.14 17.94 11.10
N ARG A 58 -7.47 16.66 10.90
CA ARG A 58 -6.71 15.70 10.09
C ARG A 58 -7.39 15.32 8.77
N GLY A 59 -8.32 16.13 8.28
CA GLY A 59 -9.03 15.88 7.01
C GLY A 59 -8.08 15.75 5.80
N ASP A 60 -7.04 16.59 5.75
CA ASP A 60 -6.09 16.61 4.62
C ASP A 60 -5.37 15.28 4.41
N THR A 61 -5.08 14.53 5.48
CA THR A 61 -4.47 13.20 5.40
C THR A 61 -5.42 12.20 4.73
N VAL A 62 -6.71 12.27 5.06
CA VAL A 62 -7.74 11.37 4.51
C VAL A 62 -7.95 11.67 3.03
N PHE A 63 -8.02 12.94 2.67
CA PHE A 63 -8.14 13.36 1.28
C PHE A 63 -6.91 12.94 0.47
N LEU A 64 -5.71 13.08 1.04
CA LEU A 64 -4.47 12.69 0.39
C LEU A 64 -4.46 11.20 0.11
N CYS A 65 -4.84 10.39 1.09
CA CYS A 65 -4.99 8.94 0.94
C CYS A 65 -5.98 8.60 -0.18
N LEU A 66 -7.16 9.22 -0.19
CA LEU A 66 -8.16 8.99 -1.23
C LEU A 66 -7.64 9.36 -2.62
N ALA A 67 -6.96 10.49 -2.77
CA ALA A 67 -6.41 10.92 -4.05
C ALA A 67 -5.29 9.98 -4.54
N GLU A 68 -4.41 9.52 -3.66
CA GLU A 68 -3.38 8.53 -3.98
C GLU A 68 -3.98 7.20 -4.44
N ARG A 69 -5.05 6.74 -3.79
CA ARG A 69 -5.76 5.51 -4.15
C ARG A 69 -6.46 5.61 -5.50
N VAL A 70 -7.13 6.72 -5.77
CA VAL A 70 -7.77 6.97 -7.06
C VAL A 70 -6.73 7.03 -8.18
N LEU A 71 -5.56 7.62 -7.93
CA LEU A 71 -4.47 7.70 -8.90
C LEU A 71 -3.69 6.39 -9.05
N GLY A 72 -3.74 5.50 -8.06
CA GLY A 72 -2.92 4.30 -7.99
C GLY A 72 -1.43 4.58 -7.72
N GLN A 73 -1.08 5.76 -7.21
CA GLN A 73 0.31 6.16 -6.95
C GLN A 73 0.42 7.18 -5.81
N LYS A 74 1.59 7.23 -5.16
CA LYS A 74 1.89 8.21 -4.12
C LYS A 74 2.02 9.62 -4.69
N LEU A 75 1.44 10.59 -3.99
CA LEU A 75 1.46 11.98 -4.39
C LEU A 75 2.72 12.66 -3.82
N PRO A 76 3.47 13.40 -4.64
CA PRO A 76 4.67 14.10 -4.19
C PRO A 76 4.30 15.10 -3.09
N ARG A 77 5.09 15.17 -2.01
CA ARG A 77 4.80 16.04 -0.87
C ARG A 77 4.93 17.54 -1.20
N GLN A 78 5.69 17.92 -2.24
CA GLN A 78 5.89 19.31 -2.67
C GLN A 78 6.04 19.44 -4.20
N GLY A 79 5.64 20.61 -4.74
CA GLY A 79 6.10 21.16 -6.02
C GLY A 79 5.48 20.61 -7.31
N THR A 80 5.10 19.33 -7.38
CA THR A 80 4.67 18.69 -8.64
C THR A 80 3.25 18.12 -8.63
N ARG A 81 2.48 18.28 -7.55
CA ARG A 81 1.08 17.80 -7.46
C ARG A 81 0.19 18.33 -8.59
N ASN A 82 0.41 19.56 -9.04
CA ASN A 82 -0.34 20.17 -10.15
C ASN A 82 -0.08 19.51 -11.51
N LYS A 83 1.00 18.75 -11.66
CA LYS A 83 1.30 18.03 -12.91
C LYS A 83 0.54 16.70 -13.01
N LEU A 84 0.13 16.15 -11.87
CA LEU A 84 -0.64 14.92 -11.81
C LEU A 84 -2.11 15.22 -12.01
N VAL A 85 -2.75 14.39 -12.82
CA VAL A 85 -4.13 14.57 -13.25
C VAL A 85 -4.94 13.38 -12.78
N VAL A 86 -6.06 13.66 -12.12
CA VAL A 86 -7.09 12.69 -11.77
C VAL A 86 -8.13 12.72 -12.89
N THR A 87 -8.51 11.55 -13.39
CA THR A 87 -9.55 11.41 -14.42
C THR A 87 -10.86 10.90 -13.84
N LEU A 88 -11.96 11.23 -14.52
CA LEU A 88 -13.30 10.73 -14.18
C LEU A 88 -13.32 9.20 -14.16
N PHE A 89 -12.63 8.56 -15.11
CA PHE A 89 -12.54 7.12 -15.23
C PHE A 89 -11.73 6.49 -14.10
N GLN A 90 -10.65 7.13 -13.64
CA GLN A 90 -9.91 6.66 -12.46
C GLN A 90 -10.78 6.71 -11.20
N LEU A 91 -11.52 7.79 -10.98
CA LEU A 91 -12.45 7.88 -9.85
C LEU A 91 -13.51 6.78 -9.92
N TRP A 92 -14.16 6.61 -11.07
CA TRP A 92 -15.16 5.56 -11.24
C TRP A 92 -14.57 4.15 -11.05
N THR A 93 -13.43 3.86 -11.68
CA THR A 93 -12.75 2.55 -11.57
C THR A 93 -12.43 2.23 -10.12
N TYR A 94 -11.94 3.22 -9.35
CA TYR A 94 -11.70 3.05 -7.93
C TYR A 94 -12.97 2.76 -7.14
N LEU A 95 -14.05 3.51 -7.38
CA LEU A 95 -15.33 3.30 -6.70
C LEU A 95 -15.91 1.91 -7.00
N ASP A 96 -15.92 1.52 -8.26
CA ASP A 96 -16.47 0.24 -8.73
C ASP A 96 -15.65 -0.95 -8.21
N SER A 97 -14.32 -0.90 -8.35
CA SER A 97 -13.42 -1.99 -7.90
C SER A 97 -13.48 -2.23 -6.40
N ASN A 98 -13.82 -1.21 -5.61
CA ASN A 98 -13.96 -1.31 -4.16
C ASN A 98 -15.43 -1.43 -3.70
N ASN A 99 -16.38 -1.55 -4.64
CA ASN A 99 -17.83 -1.61 -4.39
C ASN A 99 -18.33 -0.47 -3.48
N ILE A 100 -17.80 0.73 -3.69
CA ILE A 100 -18.15 1.93 -2.93
C ILE A 100 -19.44 2.52 -3.51
N ARG A 101 -20.45 2.66 -2.65
CA ARG A 101 -21.79 3.16 -3.04
C ARG A 101 -22.13 4.52 -2.45
N ASP A 102 -21.34 4.98 -1.48
CA ASP A 102 -21.49 6.27 -0.83
C ASP A 102 -20.10 6.85 -0.56
N ILE A 103 -19.77 7.93 -1.25
CA ILE A 103 -18.46 8.57 -1.13
C ILE A 103 -18.24 9.22 0.24
N GLU A 104 -19.31 9.71 0.86
CA GLU A 104 -19.22 10.40 2.15
C GLU A 104 -18.94 9.39 3.25
N THR A 105 -19.69 8.29 3.24
CA THR A 105 -19.50 7.18 4.17
C THR A 105 -18.08 6.61 3.99
N HIS A 106 -17.64 6.39 2.76
CA HIS A 106 -16.28 5.92 2.48
C HIS A 106 -15.19 6.84 3.03
N ILE A 107 -15.32 8.15 2.85
CA ILE A 107 -14.35 9.13 3.41
C ILE A 107 -14.27 9.01 4.94
N THR A 108 -15.40 8.82 5.63
CA THR A 108 -15.39 8.64 7.09
C THR A 108 -14.76 7.31 7.51
N GLU A 109 -14.95 6.23 6.73
CA GLU A 109 -14.36 4.91 6.97
C GLU A 109 -12.86 4.83 6.62
N LEU A 110 -12.36 5.76 5.79
CA LEU A 110 -10.93 5.92 5.50
C LEU A 110 -10.19 6.65 6.62
N ALA A 111 -10.89 7.47 7.41
CA ALA A 111 -10.24 8.34 8.38
C ALA A 111 -9.40 7.59 9.43
N PRO A 112 -9.87 6.49 10.05
CA PRO A 112 -9.09 5.75 11.04
C PRO A 112 -7.80 5.14 10.48
N GLU A 113 -7.83 4.69 9.21
CA GLU A 113 -6.63 4.17 8.53
C GLU A 113 -5.66 5.29 8.18
N GLY A 114 -6.15 6.40 7.61
CA GLY A 114 -5.32 7.56 7.28
C GLY A 114 -4.59 8.11 8.50
N TRP A 115 -5.28 8.19 9.65
CA TRP A 115 -4.67 8.65 10.90
C TRP A 115 -3.64 7.66 11.45
N LEU A 116 -3.91 6.36 11.36
CA LEU A 116 -2.94 5.33 11.74
C LEU A 116 -1.66 5.48 10.90
N VAL A 117 -1.78 5.51 9.58
CA VAL A 117 -0.64 5.64 8.66
C VAL A 117 0.19 6.89 8.97
N GLN A 118 -0.46 8.04 9.22
CA GLN A 118 0.21 9.26 9.59
C GLN A 118 0.97 9.14 10.92
N ASN A 119 0.34 8.56 11.95
CA ASN A 119 0.98 8.38 13.25
C ASN A 119 2.16 7.40 13.17
N LEU A 120 2.02 6.30 12.42
CA LEU A 120 3.08 5.31 12.20
C LEU A 120 4.25 5.88 11.38
N SER A 121 3.97 6.83 10.49
CA SER A 121 5.01 7.53 9.71
C SER A 121 5.71 8.65 10.49
N SER A 122 5.37 8.84 11.77
CA SER A 122 5.96 9.88 12.62
C SER A 122 7.36 9.47 13.10
N TRP A 123 8.23 10.46 13.31
CA TRP A 123 9.50 10.26 14.01
C TRP A 123 9.33 10.23 15.54
N ASP A 124 8.16 10.60 16.04
CA ASP A 124 7.84 10.56 17.47
C ASP A 124 7.49 9.14 17.91
N GLN A 125 8.34 8.58 18.80
CA GLN A 125 8.17 7.23 19.32
C GLN A 125 6.86 7.08 20.10
N ASP A 126 6.47 8.07 20.91
CA ASP A 126 5.31 7.95 21.77
C ASP A 126 4.01 8.03 20.96
N LEU A 127 3.99 8.83 19.89
CA LEU A 127 2.88 8.84 18.93
C LEU A 127 2.69 7.48 18.25
N ILE A 128 3.78 6.84 17.81
CA ILE A 128 3.73 5.51 17.21
C ILE A 128 3.20 4.49 18.22
N LEU A 129 3.78 4.46 19.42
CA LEU A 129 3.40 3.49 20.46
C LEU A 129 1.95 3.67 20.91
N ASN A 130 1.46 4.90 20.97
CA ASN A 130 0.07 5.18 21.29
C ASN A 130 -0.87 4.69 20.18
N ALA A 131 -0.50 4.92 18.91
CA ALA A 131 -1.27 4.45 17.76
C ALA A 131 -1.36 2.91 17.70
N LEU A 132 -0.30 2.21 18.12
CA LEU A 132 -0.28 0.74 18.18
C LEU A 132 -1.07 0.16 19.35
N ARG A 133 -1.29 0.92 20.43
CA ARG A 133 -1.97 0.42 21.64
C ARG A 133 -3.49 0.30 21.48
N HIS A 134 -4.09 1.23 20.74
CA HIS A 134 -5.54 1.31 20.56
C HIS A 134 -5.91 1.54 19.08
N PRO A 135 -5.58 0.60 18.19
CA PRO A 135 -5.99 0.71 16.80
C PRO A 135 -7.52 0.56 16.69
N ALA A 136 -8.16 1.34 15.82
CA ALA A 136 -9.53 1.05 15.44
C ALA A 136 -9.57 -0.18 14.54
N ASP A 137 -10.65 -0.97 14.59
CA ASP A 137 -10.80 -2.16 13.74
C ASP A 137 -10.70 -1.84 12.24
N SER A 138 -11.12 -0.63 11.84
CA SER A 138 -11.05 -0.13 10.47
C SER A 138 -9.67 0.43 10.07
N SER A 139 -8.73 0.54 11.00
CA SER A 139 -7.37 1.03 10.74
C SER A 139 -6.47 -0.03 10.09
N TRP A 140 -6.76 -1.32 10.29
CA TRP A 140 -5.97 -2.44 9.77
C TRP A 140 -6.37 -2.86 8.34
N LYS A 141 -6.44 -1.86 7.47
CA LYS A 141 -6.59 -2.01 6.02
C LYS A 141 -5.20 -1.97 5.36
N ARG A 142 -5.17 -2.04 4.03
CA ARG A 142 -3.95 -2.22 3.22
C ARG A 142 -2.81 -1.25 3.62
N GLU A 143 -3.05 0.06 3.60
CA GLU A 143 -2.02 1.06 3.87
C GLU A 143 -1.63 1.11 5.35
N GLY A 144 -2.58 0.88 6.25
CA GLY A 144 -2.29 0.73 7.68
C GLY A 144 -1.34 -0.43 7.96
N LEU A 145 -1.57 -1.58 7.31
CA LEU A 145 -0.74 -2.78 7.40
C LEU A 145 0.63 -2.57 6.76
N HIS A 146 0.69 -1.90 5.60
CA HIS A 146 1.96 -1.54 4.95
C HIS A 146 2.80 -0.60 5.83
N ALA A 147 2.17 0.43 6.43
CA ALA A 147 2.86 1.35 7.34
C ALA A 147 3.37 0.63 8.59
N LEU A 148 2.58 -0.29 9.15
CA LEU A 148 3.00 -1.14 10.26
C LEU A 148 4.19 -2.02 9.89
N ALA A 149 4.13 -2.72 8.75
CA ALA A 149 5.19 -3.60 8.29
C ALA A 149 6.49 -2.83 8.00
N LYS A 150 6.41 -1.61 7.46
CA LYS A 150 7.58 -0.75 7.22
C LYS A 150 8.36 -0.40 8.50
N LEU A 151 7.69 -0.36 9.65
CA LEU A 151 8.35 -0.17 10.94
C LEU A 151 9.15 -1.39 11.42
N LEU A 152 9.13 -2.53 10.71
CA LEU A 152 10.05 -3.66 10.96
C LEU A 152 11.51 -3.38 10.56
N LYS A 153 11.77 -2.21 9.96
CA LYS A 153 13.11 -1.65 9.75
C LYS A 153 13.41 -0.45 10.66
N ASP A 154 12.50 -0.11 11.58
CA ASP A 154 12.73 1.02 12.49
C ASP A 154 13.93 0.72 13.42
N PRO A 155 14.89 1.66 13.56
CA PRO A 155 16.07 1.45 14.39
C PRO A 155 15.76 1.42 15.90
N ARG A 156 14.58 1.90 16.33
CA ARG A 156 14.20 1.96 17.75
C ARG A 156 13.65 0.61 18.18
N GLY A 157 14.42 -0.10 19.02
CA GLY A 157 14.03 -1.44 19.50
C GLY A 157 12.65 -1.51 20.18
N LYS A 158 12.20 -0.44 20.85
CA LYS A 158 10.87 -0.37 21.48
C LYS A 158 9.73 -0.28 20.46
N VAL A 159 9.96 0.42 19.33
CA VAL A 159 9.01 0.45 18.22
C VAL A 159 8.95 -0.93 17.58
N LEU A 160 10.10 -1.51 17.26
CA LEU A 160 10.20 -2.83 16.63
C LEU A 160 9.50 -3.93 17.45
N SER A 161 9.69 -3.95 18.77
CA SER A 161 9.03 -4.93 19.64
C SER A 161 7.52 -4.74 19.70
N SER A 162 7.06 -3.49 19.70
CA SER A 162 5.62 -3.15 19.70
C SER A 162 4.95 -3.52 18.36
N VAL A 163 5.61 -3.25 17.24
CA VAL A 163 5.16 -3.62 15.89
C VAL A 163 5.07 -5.14 15.76
N SER A 164 6.11 -5.86 16.20
CA SER A 164 6.12 -7.32 16.20
C SER A 164 5.00 -7.91 17.07
N SER A 165 4.71 -7.30 18.21
CA SER A 165 3.59 -7.67 19.07
C SER A 165 2.25 -7.42 18.38
N ALA A 166 2.06 -6.25 17.77
CA ALA A 166 0.85 -5.90 17.03
C ALA A 166 0.58 -6.89 15.88
N LEU A 167 1.59 -7.23 15.09
CA LEU A 167 1.48 -8.23 14.02
C LEU A 167 1.09 -9.62 14.56
N LYS A 168 1.61 -10.03 15.71
CA LYS A 168 1.22 -11.30 16.35
C LYS A 168 -0.24 -11.29 16.83
N VAL A 169 -0.71 -10.15 17.35
CA VAL A 169 -2.13 -9.97 17.73
C VAL A 169 -3.03 -10.05 16.49
N LEU A 170 -2.64 -9.40 15.38
CA LEU A 170 -3.34 -9.50 14.10
C LEU A 170 -3.37 -10.95 13.59
N ALA A 171 -2.25 -11.67 13.69
CA ALA A 171 -2.13 -13.06 13.26
C ALA A 171 -3.04 -14.03 14.03
N ALA A 172 -3.38 -13.69 15.28
CA ALA A 172 -4.26 -14.50 16.13
C ALA A 172 -5.75 -14.34 15.80
N GLN A 173 -6.13 -13.32 15.02
CA GLN A 173 -7.51 -13.06 14.64
C GLN A 173 -7.73 -13.42 13.16
N PRO A 174 -8.56 -14.43 12.82
CA PRO A 174 -8.67 -14.94 11.45
C PRO A 174 -8.95 -13.87 10.39
N ARG A 175 -9.92 -12.98 10.65
CA ARG A 175 -10.31 -11.91 9.73
C ARG A 175 -9.15 -10.94 9.44
N TRP A 176 -8.37 -10.59 10.46
CA TRP A 176 -7.27 -9.64 10.31
C TRP A 176 -6.02 -10.31 9.77
N ARG A 177 -5.79 -11.58 10.12
CA ARG A 177 -4.71 -12.40 9.55
C ARG A 177 -4.84 -12.48 8.04
N GLU A 178 -6.02 -12.77 7.52
CA GLU A 178 -6.24 -12.88 6.07
C GLU A 178 -5.94 -11.56 5.35
N GLN A 179 -6.45 -10.44 5.87
CA GLN A 179 -6.16 -9.11 5.33
C GLN A 179 -4.66 -8.76 5.40
N ALA A 180 -4.01 -9.09 6.52
CA ALA A 180 -2.58 -8.89 6.72
C ALA A 180 -1.74 -9.74 5.77
N LEU A 181 -2.12 -11.00 5.55
CA LEU A 181 -1.47 -11.91 4.61
C LEU A 181 -1.51 -11.34 3.19
N VAL A 182 -2.69 -10.98 2.69
CA VAL A 182 -2.85 -10.38 1.35
C VAL A 182 -2.01 -9.11 1.23
N SER A 183 -2.15 -8.20 2.19
CA SER A 183 -1.42 -6.92 2.14
C SER A 183 0.10 -7.12 2.20
N CYS A 184 0.62 -8.09 2.95
CA CYS A 184 2.05 -8.37 3.02
C CYS A 184 2.58 -9.09 1.77
N MET A 185 1.77 -9.93 1.12
CA MET A 185 2.14 -10.54 -0.17
C MET A 185 2.22 -9.48 -1.28
N GLU A 186 1.28 -8.53 -1.32
CA GLU A 186 1.36 -7.38 -2.25
C GLU A 186 2.66 -6.58 -2.06
N MET A 187 3.17 -6.45 -0.83
CA MET A 187 4.44 -5.77 -0.58
C MET A 187 5.64 -6.48 -1.22
N LEU A 188 5.56 -7.79 -1.53
CA LEU A 188 6.62 -8.52 -2.22
C LEU A 188 6.74 -8.13 -3.71
N GLU A 189 5.72 -7.46 -4.27
CA GLU A 189 5.69 -6.99 -5.65
C GLU A 189 5.95 -5.49 -5.77
N ASP A 190 6.25 -4.80 -4.66
CA ASP A 190 6.53 -3.36 -4.66
C ASP A 190 7.85 -3.07 -5.37
N GLU A 191 7.93 -1.95 -6.10
CA GLU A 191 9.15 -1.48 -6.76
C GLU A 191 10.30 -1.20 -5.77
N ASP A 192 9.94 -0.75 -4.57
CA ASP A 192 10.86 -0.40 -3.50
C ASP A 192 11.38 -1.64 -2.76
N VAL A 193 12.71 -1.80 -2.76
CA VAL A 193 13.43 -2.93 -2.14
C VAL A 193 13.12 -3.03 -0.66
N ASP A 194 13.07 -1.87 0.01
CA ASP A 194 12.81 -1.79 1.44
C ASP A 194 11.41 -2.26 1.80
N THR A 195 10.43 -1.92 0.97
CA THR A 195 9.05 -2.39 1.10
C THR A 195 8.98 -3.90 0.95
N ARG A 196 9.67 -4.49 -0.04
CA ARG A 196 9.74 -5.96 -0.19
C ARG A 196 10.38 -6.66 1.00
N VAL A 197 11.50 -6.14 1.51
CA VAL A 197 12.15 -6.65 2.74
C VAL A 197 11.18 -6.60 3.94
N CYS A 198 10.43 -5.52 4.10
CA CYS A 198 9.43 -5.40 5.16
C CYS A 198 8.29 -6.40 4.98
N GLY A 199 7.84 -6.66 3.74
CA GLY A 199 6.86 -7.70 3.41
C GLY A 199 7.32 -9.07 3.88
N CYS A 200 8.56 -9.48 3.54
CA CYS A 200 9.15 -10.74 4.01
C CYS A 200 9.13 -10.84 5.55
N LYS A 201 9.60 -9.81 6.27
CA LYS A 201 9.64 -9.82 7.74
C LYS A 201 8.24 -9.87 8.37
N ALA A 202 7.27 -9.19 7.76
CA ALA A 202 5.89 -9.20 8.24
C ALA A 202 5.27 -10.59 8.10
N LEU A 203 5.49 -11.28 6.98
CA LEU A 203 5.05 -12.68 6.77
C LEU A 203 5.62 -13.64 7.83
N ALA A 204 6.88 -13.42 8.25
CA ALA A 204 7.49 -14.17 9.35
C ALA A 204 6.78 -13.95 10.69
N CYS A 205 6.41 -12.70 11.00
CA CYS A 205 5.66 -12.33 12.20
C CYS A 205 4.24 -12.91 12.20
N LEU A 206 3.61 -12.96 11.02
CA LEU A 206 2.29 -13.55 10.82
C LEU A 206 2.31 -15.09 10.85
N LYS A 207 3.47 -15.75 10.74
CA LYS A 207 3.55 -17.20 10.54
C LYS A 207 2.74 -17.65 9.32
N ALA A 208 2.91 -16.93 8.22
CA ALA A 208 2.21 -17.13 6.96
C ALA A 208 2.82 -18.25 6.12
N LYS A 209 2.52 -19.52 6.46
CA LYS A 209 2.97 -20.68 5.66
C LYS A 209 2.40 -20.68 4.24
N GLU A 210 1.23 -20.07 4.09
CA GLU A 210 0.54 -19.85 2.82
C GLU A 210 1.38 -19.04 1.81
N SER A 211 2.42 -18.34 2.28
CA SER A 211 3.32 -17.53 1.45
C SER A 211 4.63 -18.22 1.04
N ILE A 212 4.82 -19.51 1.39
CA ILE A 212 6.10 -20.22 1.17
C ILE A 212 6.49 -20.22 -0.32
N ASP A 213 5.56 -20.51 -1.23
CA ASP A 213 5.87 -20.57 -2.66
C ASP A 213 6.29 -19.20 -3.22
N GLN A 214 5.61 -18.13 -2.79
CA GLN A 214 5.97 -16.75 -3.15
C GLN A 214 7.35 -16.38 -2.59
N LEU A 215 7.65 -16.76 -1.35
CA LEU A 215 8.97 -16.53 -0.74
C LEU A 215 10.08 -17.31 -1.45
N VAL A 216 9.82 -18.55 -1.89
CA VAL A 216 10.76 -19.35 -2.68
C VAL A 216 11.06 -18.66 -4.01
N TYR A 217 10.05 -18.14 -4.69
CA TYR A 217 10.23 -17.37 -5.91
C TYR A 217 11.08 -16.11 -5.66
N VAL A 218 10.77 -15.32 -4.63
CA VAL A 218 11.55 -14.14 -4.23
C VAL A 218 13.02 -14.50 -3.94
N CYS A 219 13.29 -15.63 -3.26
CA CYS A 219 14.65 -16.11 -3.01
C CYS A 219 15.47 -16.36 -4.29
N GLN A 220 14.81 -16.62 -5.42
CA GLN A 220 15.46 -16.96 -6.69
C GLN A 220 15.60 -15.74 -7.61
N THR A 221 14.62 -14.84 -7.63
CA THR A 221 14.50 -13.81 -8.67
C THR A 221 14.83 -12.39 -8.21
N ASP A 222 14.81 -12.11 -6.90
CA ASP A 222 14.94 -10.74 -6.38
C ASP A 222 16.41 -10.33 -6.10
N LYS A 223 16.59 -9.08 -5.66
CA LYS A 223 17.87 -8.50 -5.22
C LYS A 223 18.34 -9.16 -3.93
N GLU A 224 19.66 -9.16 -3.72
CA GLU A 224 20.34 -9.82 -2.60
C GLU A 224 19.69 -9.53 -1.23
N GLU A 225 19.44 -8.27 -0.90
CA GLU A 225 18.82 -7.87 0.37
C GLU A 225 17.42 -8.48 0.58
N VAL A 226 16.62 -8.59 -0.48
CA VAL A 226 15.27 -9.18 -0.42
C VAL A 226 15.36 -10.70 -0.34
N ARG A 227 16.30 -11.31 -1.09
CA ARG A 227 16.55 -12.76 -1.02
C ARG A 227 16.96 -13.19 0.37
N ASP A 228 17.84 -12.43 1.03
CA ASP A 228 18.28 -12.73 2.40
C ASP A 228 17.12 -12.60 3.39
N ALA A 229 16.29 -11.56 3.24
CA ALA A 229 15.08 -11.42 4.04
C ALA A 229 14.09 -12.58 3.82
N ALA A 230 13.88 -13.01 2.57
CA ALA A 230 12.99 -14.13 2.23
C ALA A 230 13.53 -15.46 2.77
N LYS A 231 14.84 -15.72 2.65
CA LYS A 231 15.50 -16.91 3.22
C LYS A 231 15.31 -16.96 4.74
N GLN A 232 15.56 -15.84 5.43
CA GLN A 232 15.36 -15.74 6.86
C GLN A 232 13.89 -15.97 7.25
N THR A 233 12.95 -15.40 6.49
CA THR A 233 11.52 -15.64 6.69
C THR A 233 11.17 -17.11 6.55
N LEU A 234 11.66 -17.82 5.52
CA LEU A 234 11.41 -19.25 5.34
C LEU A 234 11.87 -20.07 6.55
N LEU A 235 13.03 -19.76 7.13
CA LEU A 235 13.53 -20.44 8.34
C LEU A 235 12.60 -20.24 9.55
N GLU A 236 11.86 -19.13 9.60
CA GLU A 236 10.93 -18.78 10.68
C GLU A 236 9.51 -19.35 10.50
N LEU A 237 9.20 -19.94 9.34
CA LEU A 237 7.90 -20.55 9.00
C LEU A 237 7.79 -22.04 9.38
N GLY A 238 8.70 -22.53 10.23
CA GLY A 238 8.68 -23.91 10.73
C GLY A 238 9.28 -24.91 9.73
N GLU A 239 8.95 -26.19 9.88
CA GLU A 239 9.61 -27.26 9.10
C GLU A 239 9.34 -27.15 7.59
N GLU A 240 8.13 -26.79 7.18
CA GLU A 240 7.80 -26.57 5.76
C GLU A 240 8.68 -25.49 5.13
N GLY A 241 8.83 -24.35 5.81
CA GLY A 241 9.69 -23.26 5.34
C GLY A 241 11.18 -23.63 5.32
N LYS A 242 11.67 -24.37 6.33
CA LYS A 242 13.05 -24.89 6.33
C LYS A 242 13.29 -25.87 5.19
N MET A 243 12.32 -26.73 4.87
CA MET A 243 12.42 -27.64 3.72
C MET A 243 12.49 -26.83 2.43
N ALA A 244 11.62 -25.83 2.24
CA ALA A 244 11.64 -24.96 1.08
C ALA A 244 12.98 -24.22 0.93
N HIS A 245 13.54 -23.69 2.02
CA HIS A 245 14.86 -23.05 2.03
C HIS A 245 15.97 -23.98 1.52
N ARG A 246 16.02 -25.24 2.00
CA ARG A 246 17.02 -26.22 1.53
C ARG A 246 16.92 -26.48 0.03
N HIS A 247 15.71 -26.57 -0.52
CA HIS A 247 15.52 -26.76 -1.97
C HIS A 247 16.03 -25.56 -2.77
N VAL A 248 15.84 -24.33 -2.25
CA VAL A 248 16.40 -23.12 -2.85
C VAL A 248 17.92 -23.16 -2.87
N GLU A 249 18.57 -23.54 -1.77
CA GLU A 249 20.03 -23.64 -1.70
C GLU A 249 20.59 -24.66 -2.68
N ILE A 250 20.02 -25.87 -2.71
CA ILE A 250 20.44 -26.94 -3.65
C ILE A 250 20.33 -26.45 -5.10
N SER A 251 19.26 -25.73 -5.44
CA SER A 251 19.03 -25.22 -6.81
C SER A 251 20.00 -24.09 -7.19
N GLN A 252 20.42 -23.27 -6.23
CA GLN A 252 21.42 -22.20 -6.46
C GLN A 252 22.85 -22.76 -6.54
N ASP A 253 23.16 -23.78 -5.75
CA ASP A 253 24.49 -24.43 -5.74
C ASP A 253 24.74 -25.33 -6.96
N SER A 254 23.68 -25.87 -7.56
CA SER A 254 23.76 -26.71 -8.76
C SER A 254 23.86 -25.92 -10.07
N LEU A 255 23.74 -24.59 -10.04
CA LEU A 255 24.09 -23.73 -11.18
C LEU A 255 25.60 -23.50 -11.18
N PRO A 256 26.38 -24.08 -12.12
CA PRO A 256 27.79 -23.72 -12.25
C PRO A 256 27.87 -22.21 -12.48
N ARG A 257 28.73 -21.53 -11.72
CA ARG A 257 29.06 -20.09 -11.85
C ARG A 257 29.74 -19.83 -13.20
N LEU A 258 29.01 -20.03 -14.30
CA LEU A 258 29.49 -19.98 -15.69
C LEU A 258 29.94 -18.58 -16.13
N PHE A 259 29.75 -17.56 -15.29
CA PHE A 259 30.20 -16.19 -15.52
C PHE A 259 30.93 -15.62 -14.30
N ALA A 260 32.00 -16.28 -13.85
CA ALA A 260 33.03 -15.59 -13.09
C ALA A 260 34.02 -14.93 -14.09
N PRO A 261 34.10 -13.58 -14.18
CA PRO A 261 35.10 -12.91 -15.00
C PRO A 261 36.45 -13.04 -14.30
N GLY A 262 37.19 -14.11 -14.59
CA GLY A 262 38.49 -14.33 -13.96
C GLY A 262 39.29 -15.54 -14.43
N SER A 263 38.70 -16.47 -15.19
CA SER A 263 39.45 -17.62 -15.71
C SER A 263 39.72 -17.48 -17.20
N MET A 264 40.59 -16.53 -17.56
CA MET A 264 41.37 -16.67 -18.80
C MET A 264 42.71 -17.27 -18.42
N ALA A 265 42.79 -18.60 -18.51
CA ALA A 265 44.05 -19.31 -18.50
C ALA A 265 44.83 -18.89 -19.75
N SER A 266 45.94 -18.17 -19.53
CA SER A 266 46.90 -17.79 -20.55
C SER A 266 47.59 -19.05 -21.07
N THR A 267 47.21 -19.54 -22.25
CA THR A 267 48.02 -20.47 -23.02
C THR A 267 48.88 -19.66 -23.98
N ALA A 268 50.12 -19.39 -23.58
CA ALA A 268 51.14 -18.90 -24.50
C ALA A 268 51.81 -20.11 -25.18
N PHE A 269 51.82 -20.08 -26.51
CA PHE A 269 52.70 -20.86 -27.38
C PHE A 269 54.02 -20.12 -27.57
#